data_AF-A0A433I4V0-F1
#
_entry.id   AF-A0A433I4V0-F1
#
_cell.length_a   1.000
_cell.length_b   1.000
_cell.length_c   1.000
_cell.angle_alpha   90.00
_cell.angle_beta   90.00
_cell.angle_gamma   90.00
#
_symmetry.space_group_name_H-M   'P 1'
#
loop_
_entity.id
_entity.type
_entity.pdbx_description
1 polymer ?
#
loop_
_entity_poly.entity_id
_entity_poly.type
_entity_poly.pdbx_seq_one_letter_code
_entity_poly.pdbx_strand_id
1 'polypeptide(L)'
;MRGVKTLSGGLRGIPGVECDPEILHLAENQLRELLDQAGIDPAPVYRPGEVCRLLKISPTTLRQLCTLAEHPAVRNPNPRALESFLVGCHHRIRHAALLSWLVRNQTFQRES
;
A
#
# COMPACT_ATOMS: atom_id res chain seq x y z
N MET A 1 51.83 -4.08 17.50
CA MET A 1 51.61 -2.91 16.61
C MET A 1 50.86 -3.36 15.37
N ARG A 2 49.98 -2.50 14.83
CA ARG A 2 48.89 -2.72 13.84
C ARG A 2 47.62 -3.25 14.51
N GLY A 3 46.56 -2.49 14.76
CA GLY A 3 46.12 -1.20 14.20
C GLY A 3 44.68 -1.36 13.69
N VAL A 4 43.72 -1.66 14.58
CA VAL A 4 42.29 -1.68 14.25
C VAL A 4 41.75 -0.27 14.49
N LYS A 5 41.52 0.47 13.40
CA LYS A 5 40.74 1.71 13.40
C LYS A 5 39.87 1.72 12.14
N THR A 6 38.60 1.36 12.32
CA THR A 6 37.52 1.73 11.39
C THR A 6 36.28 1.97 12.24
N LEU A 7 36.16 3.18 12.78
CA LEU A 7 35.22 4.21 12.35
C LEU A 7 33.77 3.90 12.74
N SER A 8 33.41 4.39 13.92
CA SER A 8 32.05 4.79 14.26
C SER A 8 31.53 5.75 13.19
N GLY A 9 30.55 5.29 12.42
CA GLY A 9 29.79 6.09 11.46
C GLY A 9 28.32 5.76 11.62
N GLY A 10 27.75 6.14 12.78
CA GLY A 10 26.33 6.03 13.03
C GLY A 10 25.55 7.00 12.14
N LEU A 11 25.11 6.53 10.99
CA LEU A 11 24.01 7.11 10.26
C LEU A 11 23.01 5.98 10.00
N ARG A 12 21.89 6.03 10.73
CA ARG A 12 20.67 5.26 10.44
C ARG A 12 20.23 5.63 9.02
N GLY A 13 20.77 4.94 8.03
CA GLY A 13 20.12 4.80 6.73
C GLY A 13 18.90 3.94 6.96
N ILE A 14 17.71 4.52 6.83
CA ILE A 14 16.49 3.75 6.62
C ILE A 14 16.83 2.85 5.41
N PRO A 15 16.76 1.51 5.52
CA PRO A 15 16.98 0.67 4.35
C PRO A 15 15.96 1.13 3.32
N GLY A 16 16.45 1.57 2.15
CA GLY A 16 15.59 1.74 1.00
C GLY A 16 14.81 0.44 0.87
N VAL A 17 13.50 0.53 1.01
CA VAL A 17 12.59 -0.62 0.83
C VAL A 17 12.64 -0.95 -0.65
N GLU A 18 13.69 -1.66 -1.07
CA GLU A 18 13.62 -2.53 -2.23
C GLU A 18 12.49 -3.50 -1.87
N CYS A 19 11.31 -3.28 -2.46
CA CYS A 19 10.17 -4.15 -2.24
C CYS A 19 10.61 -5.56 -2.60
N ASP A 20 10.72 -6.41 -1.59
CA ASP A 20 11.07 -7.80 -1.74
C ASP A 20 10.15 -8.43 -2.81
N PRO A 21 10.70 -8.99 -3.90
CA PRO A 21 9.90 -9.56 -4.99
C PRO A 21 8.96 -10.67 -4.48
N GLU A 22 9.29 -11.34 -3.38
CA GLU A 22 8.42 -12.34 -2.76
C GLU A 22 7.18 -11.69 -2.12
N ILE A 23 7.34 -10.52 -1.49
CA ILE A 23 6.21 -9.77 -0.90
C ILE A 23 5.28 -9.26 -2.00
N LEU A 24 5.84 -8.77 -3.11
CA LEU A 24 5.04 -8.36 -4.27
C LEU A 24 4.23 -9.52 -4.83
N HIS A 25 4.85 -10.68 -5.00
CA HIS A 25 4.18 -11.88 -5.49
C HIS A 25 3.07 -12.35 -4.54
N LEU A 26 3.33 -12.33 -3.22
CA LEU A 26 2.33 -12.67 -2.21
C LEU A 26 1.14 -11.70 -2.24
N ALA A 27 1.40 -10.39 -2.32
CA ALA A 27 0.36 -9.38 -2.41
C ALA A 27 -0.46 -9.50 -3.70
N GLU A 28 0.15 -9.89 -4.81
CA GLU A 28 -0.54 -10.11 -6.09
C GLU A 28 -1.45 -11.34 -6.02
N ASN A 29 -0.97 -12.45 -5.45
CA ASN A 29 -1.78 -13.64 -5.21
C ASN A 29 -2.95 -13.33 -4.27
N GLN A 30 -2.69 -12.61 -3.17
CA GLN A 30 -3.75 -12.18 -2.26
C GLN A 30 -4.78 -11.29 -2.95
N LEU A 31 -4.35 -10.32 -3.77
CA LEU A 31 -5.27 -9.46 -4.52
C LEU A 31 -6.14 -10.28 -5.47
N ARG A 32 -5.56 -11.27 -6.15
CA ARG A 32 -6.28 -12.18 -7.05
C ARG A 32 -7.33 -13.01 -6.30
N GLU A 33 -6.98 -13.57 -5.15
CA GLU A 33 -7.92 -14.32 -4.30
C GLU A 33 -9.06 -13.43 -3.80
N LEU A 34 -8.75 -12.19 -3.38
CA LEU A 34 -9.78 -11.24 -2.95
C LEU A 34 -10.74 -10.88 -4.09
N LEU A 35 -10.21 -10.69 -5.31
CA LEU A 35 -11.02 -10.39 -6.50
C LEU A 35 -11.95 -11.56 -6.85
N ASP A 36 -11.44 -12.78 -6.82
CA ASP A 36 -12.22 -14.00 -7.05
C ASP A 36 -13.34 -14.16 -6.01
N GLN A 37 -13.02 -14.01 -4.72
CA GLN A 37 -14.00 -14.06 -3.63
C GLN A 37 -15.06 -12.97 -3.72
N ALA A 38 -14.71 -11.80 -4.26
CA ALA A 38 -15.63 -10.68 -4.44
C ALA A 38 -16.44 -10.77 -5.75
N GLY A 39 -16.12 -11.73 -6.64
CA GLY A 39 -16.71 -11.86 -7.97
C GLY A 39 -16.43 -10.65 -8.86
N ILE A 40 -15.23 -10.08 -8.77
CA ILE A 40 -14.80 -8.88 -9.51
C ILE A 40 -13.72 -9.29 -10.51
N ASP A 41 -13.94 -9.00 -11.79
CA ASP A 41 -12.93 -9.24 -12.82
C ASP A 41 -11.68 -8.36 -12.59
N PRO A 42 -10.46 -8.89 -12.79
CA PRO A 42 -9.25 -8.10 -12.75
C PRO A 42 -9.30 -6.94 -13.74
N ALA A 43 -9.08 -5.72 -13.26
CA ALA A 43 -9.16 -4.51 -14.05
C ALA A 43 -8.01 -3.56 -13.68
N PRO A 44 -7.53 -2.71 -14.60
CA PRO A 44 -6.50 -1.73 -14.29
C PRO A 44 -6.97 -0.67 -13.28
N VAL A 45 -8.29 -0.46 -13.19
CA VAL A 45 -8.94 0.55 -12.34
C VAL A 45 -10.24 -0.02 -11.76
N TYR A 46 -10.45 0.20 -10.48
CA TYR A 46 -11.62 -0.22 -9.72
C TYR A 46 -12.46 0.97 -9.24
N ARG A 47 -13.76 0.75 -9.16
CA ARG A 47 -14.75 1.68 -8.59
C ARG A 47 -14.73 1.58 -7.05
N PRO A 48 -15.18 2.62 -6.34
CA PRO A 48 -15.20 2.61 -4.88
C PRO A 48 -16.05 1.47 -4.30
N GLY A 49 -17.18 1.16 -4.94
CA GLY A 49 -18.05 0.05 -4.52
C GLY A 49 -17.39 -1.33 -4.65
N GLU A 50 -16.59 -1.53 -5.71
CA GLU A 50 -15.81 -2.75 -5.91
C GLU A 50 -14.75 -2.88 -4.83
N VAL A 51 -14.00 -1.81 -4.55
CA VAL A 51 -12.99 -1.81 -3.47
C VAL A 51 -13.60 -2.01 -2.09
N CYS A 52 -14.79 -1.45 -1.82
CA CYS A 52 -15.50 -1.68 -0.55
C CYS A 52 -15.87 -3.16 -0.38
N ARG A 53 -16.35 -3.82 -1.45
CA ARG A 53 -16.67 -5.26 -1.44
C ARG A 53 -15.41 -6.10 -1.27
N LEU A 54 -14.37 -5.78 -2.04
CA LEU A 54 -13.07 -6.45 -2.04
C LEU A 54 -12.44 -6.47 -0.65
N LEU A 55 -12.37 -5.29 0.00
CA LEU A 55 -11.72 -5.14 1.30
C LEU A 55 -12.69 -5.36 2.48
N LYS A 56 -13.97 -5.62 2.21
CA LYS A 56 -15.05 -5.75 3.22
C LYS A 56 -15.10 -4.55 4.18
N ILE A 57 -14.95 -3.34 3.64
CA ILE A 57 -14.99 -2.09 4.40
C ILE A 57 -16.18 -1.21 4.01
N SER A 58 -16.55 -0.30 4.91
CA SER A 58 -17.59 0.68 4.62
C SER A 58 -17.12 1.75 3.61
N PRO A 59 -18.03 2.38 2.84
CA PRO A 59 -17.69 3.52 1.99
C PRO A 59 -17.06 4.69 2.74
N THR A 60 -17.41 4.88 4.01
CA THR A 60 -16.84 5.92 4.86
C THR A 60 -15.39 5.61 5.21
N THR A 61 -15.09 4.35 5.53
CA THR A 61 -13.72 3.88 5.75
C THR A 61 -12.89 4.05 4.48
N LEU A 62 -13.41 3.66 3.32
CA LEU A 62 -12.71 3.85 2.05
C LEU A 62 -12.38 5.32 1.80
N ARG A 63 -13.34 6.24 2.00
CA ARG A 63 -13.09 7.68 1.86
C ARG A 63 -11.98 8.16 2.79
N GLN A 64 -11.98 7.73 4.05
CA GLN A 64 -10.92 8.08 5.00
C GLN A 64 -9.54 7.62 4.50
N LEU A 65 -9.44 6.38 3.99
CA LEU A 65 -8.18 5.87 3.42
C LEU A 65 -7.71 6.69 2.22
N CYS A 66 -8.63 7.13 1.36
CA CYS A 66 -8.32 8.02 0.23
C CYS A 66 -7.88 9.42 0.68
N THR A 67 -8.59 10.03 1.63
CA THR A 67 -8.25 11.36 2.17
C THR A 67 -6.87 11.38 2.83
N LEU A 68 -6.45 10.27 3.46
CA LEU A 68 -5.10 10.13 4.01
C LEU A 68 -4.00 10.21 2.95
N ALA A 69 -4.29 9.85 1.69
CA ALA A 69 -3.36 9.96 0.57
C ALA A 69 -3.31 11.38 -0.03
N GLU A 70 -4.37 12.17 0.15
CA GLU A 70 -4.54 13.48 -0.48
C GLU A 70 -3.87 14.64 0.30
N HIS A 71 -3.40 14.41 1.53
CA HIS A 71 -2.95 15.51 2.39
C HIS A 71 -1.47 15.92 2.11
N PRO A 72 -1.20 17.08 1.50
CA PRO A 72 0.14 17.48 1.05
C PRO A 72 1.12 17.81 2.17
N ALA A 73 0.63 18.00 3.41
CA ALA A 73 1.48 18.33 4.56
C ALA A 73 2.10 17.09 5.25
N VAL A 74 1.74 15.87 4.83
CA VAL A 74 2.24 14.66 5.49
C VAL A 74 3.57 14.27 4.85
N ARG A 75 4.67 14.71 5.47
CA ARG A 75 6.06 14.40 5.09
C ARG A 75 6.36 12.88 5.07
N ASN A 76 5.48 12.06 5.64
CA ASN A 76 5.48 10.59 5.61
C ASN A 76 4.08 10.07 5.21
N PRO A 77 3.85 9.57 3.99
CA PRO A 77 2.55 9.02 3.61
C PRO A 77 2.11 7.96 4.64
N ASN A 78 0.89 8.08 5.17
CA ASN A 78 0.36 7.13 6.14
C ASN A 78 0.42 5.73 5.52
N PRO A 79 0.97 4.71 6.19
CA PRO A 79 1.10 3.36 5.61
C PRO A 79 -0.26 2.77 5.19
N ARG A 80 -1.35 3.24 5.80
CA ARG A 80 -2.72 2.84 5.49
C ARG A 80 -3.38 3.68 4.39
N ALA A 81 -2.72 4.74 3.89
CA ALA A 81 -3.29 5.60 2.85
C ALA A 81 -3.48 4.82 1.54
N LEU A 82 -4.67 4.93 0.95
CA LEU A 82 -4.98 4.30 -0.34
C LEU A 82 -4.99 5.37 -1.42
N GLU A 83 -4.07 5.25 -2.38
CA GLU A 83 -4.01 6.19 -3.48
C GLU A 83 -5.22 6.04 -4.39
N SER A 84 -5.86 7.16 -4.68
CA SER A 84 -7.00 7.24 -5.59
C SER A 84 -6.88 8.48 -6.46
N PHE A 85 -7.61 8.50 -7.56
CA PHE A 85 -7.74 9.67 -8.41
C PHE A 85 -9.23 9.94 -8.68
N LEU A 86 -9.56 11.20 -8.90
CA LEU A 86 -10.93 11.60 -9.21
C LEU A 86 -11.17 11.57 -10.72
N VAL A 87 -12.28 10.96 -11.12
CA VAL A 87 -12.86 11.10 -12.46
C VAL A 87 -14.22 11.76 -12.28
N GLY A 88 -14.29 13.06 -12.58
CA GLY A 88 -15.41 13.90 -12.16
C GLY A 88 -15.51 13.94 -10.64
N CYS A 89 -16.65 13.52 -10.08
CA CYS A 89 -16.88 13.46 -8.63
C CYS A 89 -16.64 12.06 -8.02
N HIS A 90 -16.14 11.10 -8.79
CA HIS A 90 -15.98 9.72 -8.32
C HIS A 90 -14.52 9.33 -8.18
N HIS A 91 -14.16 8.81 -7.00
CA HIS A 91 -12.87 8.16 -6.80
C HIS A 91 -12.74 6.92 -7.69
N ARG A 92 -11.51 6.69 -8.15
CA ARG A 92 -11.07 5.51 -8.88
C ARG A 92 -9.75 5.07 -8.30
N ILE A 93 -9.59 3.76 -8.12
CA ILE A 93 -8.43 3.17 -7.48
C ILE A 93 -7.74 2.31 -8.52
N ARG A 94 -6.45 2.56 -8.77
CA ARG A 94 -5.67 1.75 -9.72
C ARG A 94 -5.34 0.39 -9.11
N HIS A 95 -5.21 -0.63 -9.95
CA HIS A 95 -4.71 -1.94 -9.54
C HIS A 95 -3.36 -1.83 -8.80
N ALA A 96 -2.42 -1.07 -9.37
CA ALA A 96 -1.12 -0.83 -8.74
C ALA A 96 -1.23 -0.18 -7.35
N ALA A 97 -2.18 0.73 -7.15
CA ALA A 97 -2.40 1.38 -5.86
C ALA A 97 -2.92 0.39 -4.79
N LEU A 98 -3.81 -0.53 -5.16
CA LEU A 98 -4.26 -1.61 -4.27
C LEU A 98 -3.10 -2.55 -3.92
N LEU A 99 -2.30 -2.92 -4.91
CA LEU A 99 -1.15 -3.80 -4.70
C LEU A 99 -0.12 -3.15 -3.77
N SER A 100 0.29 -1.91 -4.03
CA SER A 100 1.18 -1.16 -3.15
C SER A 100 0.60 -0.99 -1.74
N TRP A 101 -0.71 -0.80 -1.61
CA TRP A 101 -1.38 -0.74 -0.32
C TRP A 101 -1.32 -2.08 0.42
N LEU A 102 -1.55 -3.21 -0.27
CA LEU A 102 -1.46 -4.55 0.33
C LEU A 102 -0.04 -4.85 0.80
N VAL A 103 0.98 -4.59 -0.04
CA VAL A 103 2.39 -4.73 0.31
C VAL A 103 2.71 -3.95 1.59
N ARG A 104 2.33 -2.67 1.65
CA ARG A 104 2.55 -1.82 2.84
C ARG A 104 1.89 -2.39 4.10
N ASN A 105 0.66 -2.91 4.00
CA ASN A 105 -0.04 -3.47 5.15
C ASN A 105 0.52 -4.83 5.59
N GLN A 106 1.01 -5.67 4.67
CA GLN A 106 1.67 -6.93 5.00
C GLN A 106 3.00 -6.70 5.73
N THR A 107 3.80 -5.73 5.29
CA THR A 107 5.05 -5.37 5.95
C THR A 107 4.80 -4.81 7.35
N PHE A 108 3.78 -3.96 7.51
CA PHE A 108 3.44 -3.36 8.80
C PHE A 108 2.94 -4.39 9.84
N GLN A 109 2.23 -5.45 9.41
CA GLN A 109 1.79 -6.51 10.33
C GLN A 109 2.94 -7.40 10.85
N ARG A 110 4.11 -7.38 10.21
CA ARG A 110 5.28 -8.16 10.69
C ARG A 110 6.06 -7.48 11.82
N GLU A 111 5.84 -6.19 12.06
CA GLU A 111 6.59 -5.41 13.06
C GLU A 111 5.85 -5.20 14.39
N SER A 112 4.72 -5.88 14.63
CA SER A 112 3.84 -5.63 15.79
C SER A 112 3.70 -6.79 16.76
#